data_AF-A0AAD7RZR4-F1
#
_entry.id   AF-A0AAD7RZR4-F1
#
_cell.length_a   1.000
_cell.length_b   1.000
_cell.length_c   1.000
_cell.angle_alpha   90.00
_cell.angle_beta   90.00
_cell.angle_gamma   90.00
#
_symmetry.space_group_name_H-M   'P 1'
#
loop_
_entity.id
_entity.type
_entity.pdbx_description
1 polymer ?
#
loop_
_entity_poly.entity_id
_entity_poly.type
_entity_poly.pdbx_seq_one_letter_code
_entity_poly.pdbx_strand_id
1 'polypeptide(L)'
;MDGIANSQIRKWLGLPRCLSETDLFGRNILQLPLQSISLGYKLGKTRLVQELRESTDQLVRCADGQVRTGRKWKAQVEVDQAISRLQHLEVVGRVQAGRTGLGWGEAPRF
;
A
#
# COMPACT_ATOMS: atom_id res chain seq x y z
N MET A 1 -19.44 2.69 1.64
CA MET A 1 -18.39 3.02 2.66
C MET A 1 -17.76 4.39 2.39
N ASP A 2 -17.87 4.86 1.15
CA ASP A 2 -17.17 6.03 0.62
C ASP A 2 -17.72 7.36 1.17
N GLY A 3 -19.01 7.44 1.49
CA GLY A 3 -19.61 8.64 2.09
C GLY A 3 -19.07 9.00 3.48
N ILE A 4 -18.81 8.01 4.34
CA ILE A 4 -18.21 8.25 5.67
C ILE A 4 -16.75 8.67 5.52
N ALA A 5 -15.99 8.00 4.64
CA ALA A 5 -14.60 8.36 4.36
C ALA A 5 -14.51 9.79 3.80
N ASN A 6 -15.36 10.14 2.84
CA ASN A 6 -15.43 11.49 2.26
C ASN A 6 -15.76 12.54 3.33
N SER A 7 -16.73 12.28 4.21
CA SER A 7 -17.07 13.18 5.32
C SER A 7 -15.89 13.40 6.29
N GLN A 8 -15.19 12.34 6.68
CA GLN A 8 -14.03 12.46 7.57
C GLN A 8 -12.86 13.16 6.89
N ILE A 9 -12.60 12.90 5.61
CA ILE A 9 -11.54 13.57 4.86
C ILE A 9 -11.89 15.05 4.66
N ARG A 10 -13.14 15.38 4.34
CA ARG A 10 -13.61 16.77 4.27
C ARG A 10 -13.42 17.50 5.59
N LYS A 11 -13.76 16.85 6.71
CA LYS A 11 -13.51 17.39 8.05
C LYS A 11 -12.01 17.59 8.31
N TRP A 12 -11.16 16.64 7.90
CA TRP A 12 -9.71 16.75 8.05
C TRP A 12 -9.11 17.87 7.21
N LEU A 13 -9.63 18.09 6.01
CA LEU A 13 -9.26 19.20 5.12
C LEU A 13 -9.83 20.57 5.54
N GLY A 14 -10.65 20.61 6.60
CA GLY A 14 -11.28 21.86 7.07
C GLY A 14 -12.41 22.37 6.17
N LEU A 15 -12.98 21.51 5.31
CA LEU A 15 -14.01 21.89 4.36
C LEU A 15 -15.37 22.10 5.08
N PRO A 16 -16.06 23.24 4.86
CA PRO A 16 -17.41 23.45 5.36
C PRO A 16 -18.39 22.37 4.89
N ARG A 17 -19.29 21.93 5.79
CA ARG A 17 -20.32 20.91 5.47
C ARG A 17 -21.33 21.38 4.41
N CYS A 18 -21.42 22.69 4.18
CA CYS A 18 -22.29 23.31 3.18
C CYS A 18 -21.75 23.23 1.75
N LEU A 19 -20.48 22.86 1.55
CA LEU A 19 -19.94 22.68 0.19
C LEU A 19 -20.47 21.38 -0.41
N SER A 20 -21.29 21.51 -1.44
CA SER A 20 -21.80 20.37 -2.18
C SER A 20 -20.67 19.64 -2.91
N GLU A 21 -20.81 18.34 -3.17
CA GLU A 21 -19.89 17.62 -4.06
C GLU A 21 -19.78 18.29 -5.43
N THR A 22 -20.88 18.87 -5.93
CA THR A 22 -20.90 19.63 -7.18
C THR A 22 -20.08 20.91 -7.14
N ASP A 23 -20.00 21.60 -6.00
CA ASP A 23 -19.17 22.82 -5.85
C ASP A 23 -17.68 22.51 -5.66
N LEU A 24 -17.37 21.39 -4.99
CA LEU A 24 -15.99 20.99 -4.70
C LEU A 24 -15.30 20.34 -5.90
N PHE A 25 -16.07 19.64 -6.73
CA PHE A 25 -15.53 18.72 -7.72
C PHE A 25 -16.13 18.88 -9.13
N GLY A 26 -17.06 19.83 -9.30
CA GLY A 26 -17.80 20.03 -10.54
C GLY A 26 -18.79 18.90 -10.84
N ARG A 27 -19.85 19.18 -11.61
CA ARG A 27 -20.70 18.12 -12.16
C ARG A 27 -19.83 17.19 -13.03
N ASN A 28 -19.76 15.92 -12.64
CA ASN A 28 -19.13 14.82 -13.37
C ASN A 28 -17.59 14.82 -13.51
N ILE A 29 -16.83 15.60 -12.72
CA ILE A 29 -15.39 15.74 -13.02
C ILE A 29 -14.44 15.17 -11.95
N LEU A 30 -14.69 15.29 -10.63
CA LEU A 30 -13.66 14.87 -9.65
C LEU A 30 -14.22 14.26 -8.35
N GLN A 31 -14.76 13.03 -8.35
CA GLN A 31 -14.95 12.36 -7.05
C GLN A 31 -13.61 12.31 -6.29
N LEU A 32 -13.63 12.55 -4.97
CA LEU A 32 -12.42 12.50 -4.15
C LEU A 32 -11.67 11.19 -4.45
N PRO A 33 -10.38 11.22 -4.84
CA PRO A 33 -9.67 10.04 -5.34
C PRO A 33 -9.28 9.12 -4.18
N LEU A 34 -10.29 8.52 -3.54
CA LEU A 34 -10.16 7.65 -2.37
C LEU A 34 -9.18 6.50 -2.63
N GLN A 35 -9.15 5.97 -3.85
CA GLN A 35 -8.19 4.96 -4.27
C GLN A 35 -6.75 5.48 -4.18
N SER A 36 -6.46 6.64 -4.77
CA SER A 36 -5.13 7.25 -4.72
C SER A 36 -4.70 7.58 -3.29
N ILE A 37 -5.60 8.13 -2.48
CA ILE A 37 -5.32 8.44 -1.06
C ILE A 37 -5.05 7.16 -0.28
N SER A 38 -5.86 6.12 -0.49
CA SER A 38 -5.66 4.83 0.17
C SER A 38 -4.34 4.17 -0.23
N LEU A 39 -3.94 4.33 -1.49
CA LEU A 39 -2.67 3.82 -2.00
C LEU A 39 -1.50 4.57 -1.35
N GLY A 40 -1.54 5.90 -1.31
CA GLY A 40 -0.53 6.71 -0.64
C GLY A 40 -0.41 6.38 0.85
N TYR A 41 -1.54 6.19 1.54
CA TYR A 41 -1.56 5.74 2.94
C TYR A 41 -0.89 4.37 3.12
N LYS A 42 -1.25 3.39 2.29
CA LYS A 42 -0.67 2.04 2.36
C LYS A 42 0.83 2.09 2.08
N LEU A 43 1.24 2.79 1.03
CA LEU A 43 2.63 2.97 0.64
C LEU A 43 3.46 3.59 1.76
N GLY A 44 2.98 4.68 2.37
CA GLY A 44 3.70 5.31 3.48
C GLY A 44 3.84 4.39 4.69
N LYS A 45 2.81 3.57 4.97
CA LYS A 45 2.84 2.60 6.08
C LYS A 45 3.75 1.41 5.79
N THR A 46 3.74 0.85 4.59
CA THR A 46 4.65 -0.25 4.21
C THR A 46 6.09 0.23 4.21
N ARG A 47 6.36 1.42 3.68
CA ARG A 47 7.68 2.05 3.69
C ARG A 47 8.20 2.22 5.12
N LEU A 48 7.39 2.74 6.03
CA LEU A 48 7.78 2.89 7.44
C LEU A 48 8.10 1.53 8.10
N VAL A 49 7.34 0.47 7.78
CA VAL A 49 7.65 -0.89 8.26
C VAL A 49 9.03 -1.34 7.78
N GLN A 50 9.35 -1.10 6.51
CA GLN A 50 10.66 -1.46 5.94
C GLN A 50 11.79 -0.63 6.55
N GLU A 51 11.61 0.69 6.66
CA GLU A 51 12.61 1.59 7.27
C GLU A 51 12.94 1.21 8.72
N LEU A 52 11.94 0.80 9.51
CA LEU A 52 12.17 0.36 10.88
C LEU A 52 12.89 -1.00 10.96
N ARG A 53 12.58 -1.93 10.04
CA ARG A 53 13.22 -3.25 9.97
C ARG A 53 14.66 -3.17 9.48
N GLU A 54 14.90 -2.32 8.49
CA GLU A 54 16.20 -2.15 7.82
C GLU A 54 17.02 -1.01 8.44
N SER A 55 16.57 -0.45 9.57
CA SER A 55 17.29 0.60 10.29
C SER A 55 18.71 0.16 10.66
N THR A 56 19.68 1.05 10.41
CA THR A 56 21.08 0.86 10.81
C THR A 56 21.25 0.83 12.32
N ASP A 57 20.40 1.57 13.05
CA ASP A 57 20.41 1.56 14.51
C ASP A 57 19.78 0.27 15.03
N GLN A 58 20.60 -0.50 15.76
CA GLN A 58 20.22 -1.78 16.33
C GLN A 58 19.16 -1.65 17.43
N LEU A 59 19.13 -0.56 18.18
CA LEU A 59 18.09 -0.33 19.19
C LEU A 59 16.73 -0.14 18.53
N VAL A 60 16.67 0.63 17.45
CA VAL A 60 15.45 0.85 16.66
C VAL A 60 14.96 -0.45 16.04
N ARG A 61 15.87 -1.24 15.47
CA ARG A 61 15.53 -2.54 14.88
C ARG A 61 15.04 -3.54 15.94
N CYS A 62 15.65 -3.56 17.11
CA CYS A 62 15.27 -4.46 18.21
C CYS A 62 13.98 -4.04 18.91
N ALA A 63 13.56 -2.77 18.80
CA ALA A 63 12.34 -2.28 19.45
C ALA A 63 11.05 -2.89 18.87
N ASP A 64 11.13 -3.58 17.71
CA ASP A 64 10.00 -4.20 16.99
C ASP A 64 8.73 -3.34 17.01
N GLY A 65 8.91 -2.05 16.71
CA GLY A 65 7.86 -1.06 16.81
C GLY A 65 6.70 -1.37 15.88
N GLN A 66 5.51 -1.64 16.43
CA GLN A 66 4.35 -1.93 15.61
C GLN A 66 3.83 -0.67 14.91
N VAL A 67 3.89 -0.65 13.58
CA VAL A 67 3.34 0.46 12.79
C VAL A 67 1.83 0.50 12.95
N ARG A 68 1.32 1.60 13.51
CA ARG A 68 -0.12 1.80 13.72
C ARG A 68 -0.84 1.92 12.37
N THR A 69 -1.71 0.96 12.08
CA THR A 69 -2.61 0.95 10.91
C THR A 69 -4.07 0.85 11.34
N GLY A 70 -4.99 0.94 10.37
CA GLY A 70 -6.42 0.75 10.61
C GLY A 70 -6.80 -0.71 10.93
N ARG A 71 -8.02 -0.92 11.41
CA ARG A 71 -8.52 -2.25 11.82
C ARG A 71 -8.56 -3.28 10.68
N LYS A 72 -8.86 -2.85 9.45
CA LYS A 72 -9.08 -3.74 8.30
C LYS A 72 -7.80 -4.15 7.57
N TRP A 73 -6.69 -3.46 7.79
CA TRP A 73 -5.47 -3.63 7.00
C TRP A 73 -4.25 -3.40 7.88
N LYS A 74 -3.32 -4.37 7.88
CA LYS A 74 -2.09 -4.34 8.66
C LYS A 74 -0.89 -4.34 7.74
N ALA A 75 -0.05 -3.31 7.84
CA ALA A 75 1.10 -3.13 6.96
C ALA A 75 2.13 -4.26 7.11
N GLN A 76 2.43 -4.68 8.34
CA GLN A 76 3.39 -5.77 8.61
C GLN A 76 3.01 -7.07 7.89
N VAL A 77 1.74 -7.49 8.02
CA VAL A 77 1.23 -8.71 7.40
C VAL A 77 1.36 -8.68 5.88
N GLU A 78 1.09 -7.54 5.26
CA GLU A 78 1.14 -7.38 3.81
C GLU A 78 2.57 -7.34 3.28
N VAL A 79 3.49 -6.72 4.03
CA VAL A 79 4.92 -6.77 3.73
C VAL A 79 5.43 -8.21 3.83
N ASP A 80 5.06 -8.93 4.89
CA ASP A 80 5.48 -10.33 5.08
C ASP A 80 4.92 -11.25 3.98
N GLN A 81 3.66 -11.06 3.58
CA GLN A 81 3.07 -11.77 2.45
C GLN A 81 3.76 -11.43 1.13
N ALA A 82 4.12 -10.16 0.90
CA ALA A 82 4.84 -9.75 -0.29
C ALA A 82 6.24 -10.39 -0.35
N ILE A 83 6.98 -10.37 0.77
CA ILE A 83 8.29 -11.03 0.89
C ILE A 83 8.15 -12.54 0.67
N SER A 84 7.16 -13.18 1.29
CA SER A 84 6.90 -14.61 1.11
C SER A 84 6.58 -14.97 -0.34
N ARG A 85 5.83 -14.12 -1.06
CA ARG A 85 5.59 -14.29 -2.50
C ARG A 85 6.88 -14.15 -3.30
N LEU A 86 7.74 -13.19 -2.98
CA LEU A 86 9.04 -13.04 -3.64
C LEU A 86 9.92 -14.27 -3.41
N GLN A 87 10.01 -14.76 -2.18
CA GLN A 87 10.73 -16.00 -1.85
C GLN A 87 10.14 -17.21 -2.58
N HIS A 88 8.81 -17.32 -2.65
CA HIS A 88 8.15 -18.39 -3.39
C HIS A 88 8.49 -18.32 -4.89
N LEU A 89 8.51 -17.12 -5.48
CA LEU A 89 8.91 -16.93 -6.87
C LEU A 89 10.38 -17.28 -7.11
N GLU A 90 11.25 -16.99 -6.15
CA GLU A 90 12.65 -17.39 -6.17
C GLU A 90 12.80 -18.92 -6.16
N VAL A 91 12.06 -19.61 -5.29
CA VAL A 91 12.07 -21.08 -5.17
C VAL A 91 11.50 -21.76 -6.41
N VAL A 92 10.36 -21.28 -6.92
CA VAL A 92 9.76 -21.81 -8.16
C VAL A 92 10.68 -21.56 -9.35
N GLY A 93 11.49 -20.51 -9.31
CA GLY A 93 12.36 -20.12 -10.40
C GLY A 93 11.56 -19.85 -11.67
N ARG A 94 12.12 -20.20 -12.84
CA ARG A 94 11.40 -20.06 -14.11
C ARG A 94 10.47 -21.23 -14.36
N VAL A 95 9.18 -20.94 -14.38
CA VAL A 95 8.17 -21.82 -14.99
C VAL A 95 8.24 -21.68 -16.52
N GLN A 96 7.88 -22.75 -17.24
CA GLN A 96 7.76 -22.73 -18.70
C GLN A 96 6.78 -21.64 -19.17
N ALA A 97 7.26 -20.73 -20.02
CA ALA A 97 6.43 -19.73 -20.69
C ALA A 97 6.12 -20.20 -22.13
N GLY A 98 4.88 -20.62 -22.41
CA GLY A 98 4.49 -21.08 -23.74
C GLY A 98 5.19 -22.39 -24.15
N ARG A 99 5.77 -22.44 -25.36
CA ARG A 99 6.44 -23.63 -25.93
C ARG A 99 7.95 -23.61 -25.85
N THR A 100 8.55 -22.61 -25.21
CA THR A 100 10.02 -22.44 -25.21
C THR A 100 10.76 -23.42 -24.28
N GLY A 101 10.05 -24.18 -23.44
CA GLY A 101 10.65 -25.09 -22.47
C GLY A 101 11.07 -24.40 -21.16
N LEU A 102 11.49 -25.20 -20.16
CA LEU A 102 11.95 -24.68 -18.86
C LEU A 102 13.23 -23.87 -19.02
N GLY A 103 13.34 -22.75 -18.30
CA GLY A 103 14.60 -22.00 -18.16
C GLY A 103 14.92 -20.97 -19.25
N TRP A 104 14.07 -20.75 -20.26
CA TRP A 104 14.33 -19.74 -21.31
C TRP A 104 13.85 -18.32 -20.91
N GLY A 105 14.69 -17.29 -21.08
CA GLY A 105 14.38 -15.86 -20.85
C GLY A 105 15.44 -15.08 -20.05
N GLU A 106 15.17 -13.82 -19.70
CA GLU A 106 15.99 -12.99 -18.78
C GLU A 106 15.61 -13.26 -17.31
N ALA A 107 16.59 -13.30 -16.41
CA ALA A 107 16.37 -13.76 -15.03
C ALA A 107 15.45 -12.77 -14.34
N PRO A 108 14.47 -13.21 -13.54
CA PRO A 108 13.67 -12.26 -12.78
C PRO A 108 14.63 -11.49 -11.87
N ARG A 109 14.79 -10.19 -12.15
CA ARG A 109 15.51 -9.26 -11.29
C ARG A 109 14.51 -8.79 -10.26
N PHE A 110 14.61 -9.30 -9.04
CA PHE A 110 13.80 -8.86 -7.91
C PHE A 110 14.57 -7.82 -7.10
#